data_AF-A0A093SM11-F1
#
_entry.id   AF-A0A093SM11-F1
#
_cell.length_a   1.000
_cell.length_b   1.000
_cell.length_c   1.000
_cell.angle_alpha   90.00
_cell.angle_beta   90.00
_cell.angle_gamma   90.00
#
_symmetry.space_group_name_H-M   'P 1'
#
loop_
_entity.id
_entity.type
_entity.pdbx_description
1 polymer ?
#
loop_
_entity_poly.entity_id
_entity_poly.type
_entity_poly.pdbx_seq_one_letter_code
_entity_poly.pdbx_strand_id
1 'polypeptide(L)'
;AGEEVVQIRLGDKRYPVCKRKLIEQSDYFRALYRSGMREAGQGQEEQLLPGGLSSLGLELVLDFINTSCLARLEQEEGGDEEPPLLEELVEAASYLQVTPLLRLLLSQVRLGNCFELHRLAQVYGLQDLHDACLDFMAAHYHQVLRRPDARPHLLLPLALQQQLKERRMRGTATLVVIGDFMSASSPGLPPGCHPQGEPPWAMLRYDEEAQRWLPLANNLPPDLVSVRGYGSAMLDNYLFIVGGYRITSQEISAAHCYNPCLNEWTQLASMNQKRSNFKLLAVNGKLYAIGGQSLSNVECYNPENDWWNFVASMPNPLVEFSACECKGKIYVIGGYTTRGRKFA
;
A
#
# COMPACT_ATOMS: atom_id res chain seq x y z
N ALA A 1 -10.67 27.48 -39.65
CA ALA A 1 -9.32 27.17 -40.15
C ALA A 1 -9.14 25.66 -40.03
N GLY A 2 -8.83 24.96 -41.12
CA GLY A 2 -8.75 23.50 -41.13
C GLY A 2 -7.67 23.01 -40.17
N GLU A 3 -7.93 21.89 -39.48
CA GLU A 3 -6.91 21.23 -38.67
C GLU A 3 -5.78 20.77 -39.60
N GLU A 4 -4.57 21.30 -39.39
CA GLU A 4 -3.38 20.88 -40.13
C GLU A 4 -3.03 19.45 -39.66
N VAL A 5 -3.24 18.47 -40.54
CA VAL A 5 -2.91 17.06 -40.29
C VAL A 5 -1.51 16.79 -40.81
N VAL A 6 -0.67 16.17 -39.97
CA VAL A 6 0.68 15.72 -40.35
C VAL A 6 0.71 14.20 -40.31
N GLN A 7 1.43 13.59 -41.24
CA GLN A 7 1.66 12.15 -41.29
C GLN A 7 2.94 11.81 -40.52
N ILE A 8 2.81 11.16 -39.38
CA ILE A 8 3.98 10.61 -38.67
C ILE A 8 4.33 9.27 -39.33
N ARG A 9 5.58 9.10 -39.75
CA ARG A 9 6.08 7.86 -40.37
C ARG A 9 7.06 7.16 -39.43
N LEU A 10 6.82 5.88 -39.20
CA LEU A 10 7.72 4.97 -38.47
C LEU A 10 7.88 3.70 -39.29
N GLY A 11 9.05 3.52 -39.90
CA GLY A 11 9.27 2.48 -40.92
C GLY A 11 8.32 2.66 -42.12
N ASP A 12 7.50 1.65 -42.38
CA ASP A 12 6.51 1.63 -43.46
C ASP A 12 5.12 2.09 -43.04
N LYS A 13 4.87 2.23 -41.73
CA LYS A 13 3.57 2.68 -41.21
C LYS A 13 3.46 4.21 -41.20
N ARG A 14 2.26 4.71 -41.49
CA ARG A 14 1.92 6.14 -41.50
C ARG A 14 0.74 6.41 -40.58
N TYR A 15 0.84 7.45 -39.78
CA TYR A 15 -0.14 7.83 -38.77
C TYR A 15 -0.60 9.27 -39.00
N PRO A 16 -1.85 9.51 -39.43
CA PRO A 16 -2.41 10.85 -39.54
C PRO A 16 -2.71 11.42 -38.16
N VAL A 17 -2.13 12.57 -37.80
CA VAL A 17 -2.36 13.20 -36.50
C VAL A 17 -2.50 14.71 -36.64
N CYS A 18 -3.38 15.30 -35.82
CA CYS A 18 -3.55 16.75 -35.76
C CYS A 18 -2.28 17.40 -35.18
N LYS A 19 -1.64 18.28 -35.97
CA LYS A 19 -0.39 18.97 -35.60
C LYS A 19 -0.53 19.77 -34.31
N ARG A 20 -1.70 20.40 -34.10
CA ARG A 20 -2.01 21.16 -32.89
C ARG A 20 -1.94 20.28 -31.64
N LYS A 21 -2.57 19.10 -31.68
CA LYS A 21 -2.58 18.15 -30.55
C LYS A 21 -1.16 17.65 -30.23
N LEU A 22 -0.35 17.36 -31.25
CA LEU A 22 1.05 16.98 -31.07
C LEU A 22 1.86 18.06 -30.33
N ILE A 23 1.74 19.32 -30.77
CA ILE A 23 2.46 20.45 -30.15
C ILE A 23 1.97 20.72 -28.71
N GLU A 24 0.69 20.52 -28.46
CA GLU A 24 0.11 20.70 -27.12
C GLU A 24 0.61 19.62 -26.14
N GLN A 25 0.65 18.36 -26.58
CA GLN A 25 0.88 17.21 -25.70
C GLN A 25 2.34 16.73 -25.64
N SER A 26 3.18 17.07 -26.62
CA SER A 26 4.57 16.60 -26.71
C SER A 26 5.55 17.76 -26.79
N ASP A 27 6.52 17.75 -25.87
CA ASP A 27 7.58 18.75 -25.82
C ASP A 27 8.56 18.57 -27.01
N TYR A 28 8.78 17.33 -27.44
CA TYR A 28 9.54 16.99 -28.65
C TYR A 28 8.95 17.63 -29.90
N PHE A 29 7.65 17.40 -30.19
CA PHE A 29 7.01 17.97 -31.37
C PHE A 29 6.89 19.50 -31.25
N ARG A 30 6.66 20.03 -30.05
CA ARG A 30 6.67 21.47 -29.83
C ARG A 30 8.02 22.09 -30.17
N ALA A 31 9.11 21.47 -29.75
CA ALA A 31 10.46 21.92 -30.09
C ALA A 31 10.72 21.79 -31.60
N LEU A 32 10.39 20.65 -32.20
CA LEU A 32 10.57 20.37 -33.62
C LEU A 32 9.89 21.42 -34.51
N TYR A 33 8.60 21.72 -34.26
CA TYR A 33 7.84 22.66 -35.07
C TYR A 33 8.09 24.14 -34.74
N ARG A 34 8.50 24.49 -33.51
CA ARG A 34 8.80 25.90 -33.14
C ARG A 34 10.21 26.34 -33.50
N SER A 35 11.19 25.43 -33.50
CA SER A 35 12.61 25.76 -33.68
C SER A 35 13.03 25.94 -35.13
N GLY A 36 12.20 25.52 -36.11
CA GLY A 36 12.57 25.55 -37.52
C GLY A 36 13.77 24.65 -37.85
N MET A 37 13.97 23.56 -37.07
CA MET A 37 15.01 22.56 -37.34
C MET A 37 14.93 22.05 -38.79
N ARG A 38 16.08 21.71 -39.39
CA ARG A 38 16.17 21.23 -40.78
C ARG A 38 15.27 20.03 -41.09
N GLU A 39 14.90 19.27 -40.06
CA GLU A 39 14.03 18.09 -40.10
C GLU A 39 12.53 18.43 -40.09
N ALA A 40 12.16 19.65 -39.71
CA ALA A 40 10.79 20.17 -39.80
C ALA A 40 10.51 20.76 -41.20
N GLY A 41 11.18 20.22 -42.23
CA GLY A 41 11.34 20.79 -43.56
C GLY A 41 10.11 21.57 -44.02
N GLN A 42 10.31 22.85 -44.35
CA GLN A 42 9.25 23.72 -44.86
C GLN A 42 8.51 22.99 -46.00
N GLY A 43 7.28 22.52 -45.73
CA GLY A 43 6.42 21.85 -46.70
C GLY A 43 6.42 20.31 -46.71
N GLN A 44 7.01 19.62 -45.72
CA GLN A 44 6.85 18.16 -45.60
C GLN A 44 5.55 17.80 -44.87
N GLU A 45 4.61 17.19 -45.58
CA GLU A 45 3.39 16.58 -44.99
C GLU A 45 3.70 15.34 -44.14
N GLU A 46 4.91 14.76 -44.32
CA GLU A 46 5.37 13.55 -43.62
C GLU A 46 6.56 13.85 -42.69
N GLN A 47 6.39 13.55 -41.40
CA GLN A 47 7.45 13.60 -40.39
C GLN A 47 7.97 12.19 -40.11
N LEU A 48 9.22 11.92 -40.47
CA LEU A 48 9.90 10.67 -40.14
C LEU A 48 10.41 10.71 -38.69
N LEU A 49 10.06 9.71 -37.89
CA LEU A 49 10.68 9.49 -36.58
C LEU A 49 11.97 8.66 -36.73
N PRO A 50 13.03 8.96 -35.95
CA PRO A 50 14.22 8.14 -35.91
C PRO A 50 13.90 6.68 -35.53
N GLY A 51 14.68 5.73 -36.07
CA GLY A 51 14.53 4.32 -35.73
C GLY A 51 14.84 4.04 -34.26
N GLY A 52 14.07 3.15 -33.63
CA GLY A 52 14.22 2.78 -32.21
C GLY A 52 12.89 2.61 -31.49
N LEU A 53 11.87 3.38 -31.88
CA LEU A 53 10.53 3.28 -31.29
C LEU A 53 9.76 2.04 -31.78
N SER A 54 9.08 1.36 -30.86
CA SER A 54 8.04 0.37 -31.21
C SER A 54 6.85 1.04 -31.92
N SER A 55 6.32 0.38 -32.95
CA SER A 55 5.10 0.83 -33.61
C SER A 55 3.86 0.78 -32.71
N LEU A 56 3.82 -0.16 -31.77
CA LEU A 56 2.70 -0.27 -30.83
C LEU A 56 2.81 0.81 -29.74
N GLY A 57 3.99 1.04 -29.16
CA GLY A 57 4.25 2.18 -28.28
C GLY A 57 3.85 3.53 -28.89
N LEU A 58 4.21 3.77 -30.16
CA LEU A 58 3.79 4.97 -30.89
C LEU A 58 2.26 5.03 -31.04
N GLU A 59 1.60 3.94 -31.42
CA GLU A 59 0.13 3.88 -31.53
C GLU A 59 -0.56 4.25 -30.21
N LEU A 60 -0.07 3.75 -29.08
CA LEU A 60 -0.62 4.07 -27.76
C LEU A 60 -0.44 5.54 -27.39
N VAL A 61 0.75 6.09 -27.63
CA VAL A 61 1.01 7.51 -27.38
C VAL A 61 0.15 8.41 -28.27
N LEU A 62 -0.01 8.07 -29.55
CA LEU A 62 -0.86 8.84 -30.47
C LEU A 62 -2.35 8.74 -30.11
N ASP A 63 -2.81 7.56 -29.65
CA ASP A 63 -4.16 7.39 -29.13
C ASP A 63 -4.39 8.29 -27.91
N PHE A 64 -3.44 8.34 -26.97
CA PHE A 64 -3.47 9.28 -25.84
C PHE A 64 -3.48 10.74 -26.30
N ILE A 65 -2.64 11.13 -27.27
CA ILE A 65 -2.62 12.52 -27.78
C ILE A 65 -3.98 12.90 -28.38
N ASN A 66 -4.69 11.94 -28.96
CA ASN A 66 -6.00 12.17 -29.57
C ASN A 66 -7.15 12.21 -28.56
N THR A 67 -7.12 11.33 -27.56
CA THR A 67 -8.24 11.08 -26.63
C THR A 67 -8.01 11.63 -25.22
N SER A 68 -6.76 11.91 -24.86
CA SER A 68 -6.30 12.20 -23.49
C SER A 68 -6.65 11.11 -22.47
N CYS A 69 -6.83 9.87 -22.92
CA CYS A 69 -7.22 8.72 -22.10
C CYS A 69 -6.31 7.51 -22.37
N LEU A 70 -6.19 6.61 -21.37
CA LEU A 70 -5.45 5.35 -21.44
C LEU A 70 -6.39 4.14 -21.44
N ALA A 71 -7.47 4.20 -22.21
CA ALA A 71 -8.53 3.17 -22.22
C ALA A 71 -8.01 1.74 -22.50
N ARG A 72 -6.90 1.59 -23.22
CA ARG A 72 -6.29 0.29 -23.54
C ARG A 72 -5.54 -0.36 -22.37
N LEU A 73 -5.03 0.42 -21.41
CA LEU A 73 -4.36 -0.11 -20.21
C LEU A 73 -5.37 -0.50 -19.10
N GLU A 74 -6.59 0.02 -19.18
CA GLU A 74 -7.65 -0.23 -18.20
C GLU A 74 -8.42 -1.54 -18.47
N GLN A 75 -8.26 -2.15 -19.64
CA GLN A 75 -8.99 -3.36 -20.07
C GLN A 75 -8.35 -4.69 -19.60
N GLU A 76 -7.31 -4.66 -18.77
CA GLU A 76 -6.51 -5.83 -18.37
C GLU A 76 -7.18 -6.81 -17.38
N GLU A 77 -8.46 -6.66 -17.03
CA GLU A 77 -9.10 -7.54 -16.03
C GLU A 77 -9.72 -8.86 -16.58
N GLY A 78 -9.33 -9.37 -17.77
CA GLY A 78 -10.08 -10.50 -18.34
C GLY A 78 -9.47 -11.42 -19.42
N GLY A 79 -8.16 -11.67 -19.49
CA GLY A 79 -7.64 -12.68 -20.43
C GLY A 79 -6.20 -13.13 -20.18
N ASP A 80 -5.95 -14.44 -20.30
CA ASP A 80 -4.69 -15.16 -20.03
C ASP A 80 -3.52 -14.87 -21.01
N GLU A 81 -3.55 -13.79 -21.78
CA GLU A 81 -2.43 -13.33 -22.61
C GLU A 81 -2.22 -11.82 -22.44
N GLU A 82 -1.26 -11.43 -21.58
CA GLU A 82 -0.79 -10.04 -21.43
C GLU A 82 0.15 -9.69 -22.60
N PRO A 83 -0.11 -8.63 -23.40
CA PRO A 83 0.95 -7.99 -24.18
C PRO A 83 1.72 -6.99 -23.30
N PRO A 84 3.03 -6.79 -23.52
CA PRO A 84 3.82 -5.82 -22.77
C PRO A 84 3.52 -4.39 -23.25
N LEU A 85 2.35 -3.85 -22.91
CA LEU A 85 1.93 -2.50 -23.32
C LEU A 85 2.73 -1.41 -22.59
N LEU A 86 3.16 -1.69 -21.36
CA LEU A 86 3.66 -0.65 -20.47
C LEU A 86 5.10 -0.24 -20.81
N GLU A 87 5.96 -1.20 -21.15
CA GLU A 87 7.33 -0.93 -21.57
C GLU A 87 7.34 -0.06 -22.83
N GLU A 88 6.59 -0.47 -23.85
CA GLU A 88 6.50 0.27 -25.11
C GLU A 88 5.86 1.66 -24.94
N LEU A 89 4.84 1.77 -24.08
CA LEU A 89 4.21 3.06 -23.77
C LEU A 89 5.19 4.00 -23.07
N VAL A 90 5.86 3.54 -22.01
CA VAL A 90 6.78 4.39 -21.23
C VAL A 90 7.99 4.78 -22.07
N GLU A 91 8.52 3.87 -22.89
CA GLU A 91 9.58 4.17 -23.85
C GLU A 91 9.16 5.28 -24.80
N ALA A 92 8.04 5.10 -25.50
CA ALA A 92 7.56 6.06 -26.49
C ALA A 92 7.17 7.40 -25.87
N ALA A 93 6.54 7.38 -24.69
CA ALA A 93 6.15 8.58 -23.95
C ALA A 93 7.38 9.37 -23.45
N SER A 94 8.41 8.67 -22.99
CA SER A 94 9.69 9.27 -22.57
C SER A 94 10.43 9.88 -23.76
N TYR A 95 10.57 9.11 -24.85
CA TYR A 95 11.26 9.55 -26.06
C TYR A 95 10.58 10.76 -26.71
N LEU A 96 9.26 10.70 -26.90
CA LEU A 96 8.47 11.80 -27.48
C LEU A 96 8.15 12.90 -26.46
N GLN A 97 8.63 12.79 -25.22
CA GLN A 97 8.43 13.75 -24.14
C GLN A 97 6.96 14.16 -23.98
N VAL A 98 6.07 13.16 -23.90
CA VAL A 98 4.64 13.37 -23.69
C VAL A 98 4.39 13.54 -22.19
N THR A 99 4.79 14.69 -21.66
CA THR A 99 4.77 15.01 -20.23
C THR A 99 3.41 14.79 -19.55
N PRO A 100 2.25 15.14 -20.17
CA PRO A 100 0.94 14.86 -19.58
C PRO A 100 0.65 13.37 -19.40
N LEU A 101 1.12 12.53 -20.33
CA LEU A 101 0.99 11.07 -20.25
C LEU A 101 1.86 10.51 -19.12
N LEU A 102 3.13 10.94 -19.03
CA LEU A 102 4.03 10.53 -17.93
C LEU A 102 3.49 10.94 -16.56
N ARG A 103 2.84 12.11 -16.46
CA ARG A 103 2.14 12.55 -15.24
C ARG A 103 0.91 11.70 -14.93
N LEU A 104 0.14 11.30 -15.95
CA LEU A 104 -1.00 10.42 -15.76
C LEU A 104 -0.57 9.06 -15.20
N LEU A 105 0.60 8.54 -15.63
CA LEU A 105 1.13 7.29 -15.09
C LEU A 105 1.39 7.33 -13.58
N LEU A 106 1.68 8.50 -13.00
CA LEU A 106 1.85 8.66 -11.55
C LEU A 106 0.60 8.25 -10.76
N SER A 107 -0.59 8.53 -11.29
CA SER A 107 -1.87 8.17 -10.66
C SER A 107 -2.38 6.78 -11.05
N GLN A 108 -1.70 6.10 -11.97
CA GLN A 108 -2.08 4.77 -12.48
C GLN A 108 -1.20 3.64 -11.92
N VAL A 109 -0.34 3.96 -10.94
CA VAL A 109 0.41 2.95 -10.21
C VAL A 109 -0.56 2.10 -9.39
N ARG A 110 -0.57 0.79 -9.66
CA ARG A 110 -1.40 -0.20 -8.99
C ARG A 110 -0.56 -1.42 -8.61
N LEU A 111 -1.14 -2.31 -7.80
CA LEU A 111 -0.43 -3.52 -7.36
C LEU A 111 0.12 -4.33 -8.52
N GLY A 112 -0.60 -4.46 -9.64
CA GLY A 112 -0.17 -5.27 -10.80
C GLY A 112 1.07 -4.74 -11.52
N ASN A 113 1.15 -3.42 -11.71
CA ASN A 113 2.16 -2.77 -12.55
C ASN A 113 3.30 -2.08 -11.79
N CYS A 114 3.24 -1.95 -10.46
CA CYS A 114 4.17 -1.12 -9.68
C CYS A 114 5.64 -1.54 -9.82
N PHE A 115 5.94 -2.84 -9.91
CA PHE A 115 7.32 -3.33 -10.11
C PHE A 115 7.86 -2.99 -11.50
N GLU A 116 7.05 -3.20 -12.52
CA GLU A 116 7.45 -2.94 -13.89
C GLU A 116 7.60 -1.44 -14.15
N LEU A 117 6.66 -0.62 -13.67
CA LEU A 117 6.78 0.84 -13.71
C LEU A 117 8.01 1.33 -12.95
N HIS A 118 8.32 0.74 -11.80
CA HIS A 118 9.53 1.09 -11.05
C HIS A 118 10.81 0.80 -11.85
N ARG A 119 10.88 -0.38 -12.50
CA ARG A 119 11.99 -0.75 -13.38
C ARG A 119 12.12 0.22 -14.55
N LEU A 120 11.02 0.46 -15.27
CA LEU A 120 10.99 1.34 -16.44
C LEU A 120 11.36 2.78 -16.05
N ALA A 121 10.84 3.28 -14.93
CA ALA A 121 11.18 4.60 -14.42
C ALA A 121 12.68 4.73 -14.14
N GLN A 122 13.32 3.69 -13.61
CA GLN A 122 14.76 3.67 -13.40
C GLN A 122 15.54 3.65 -14.73
N VAL A 123 15.10 2.84 -15.71
CA VAL A 123 15.74 2.73 -17.03
C VAL A 123 15.69 4.06 -17.80
N TYR A 124 14.53 4.72 -17.79
CA TYR A 124 14.31 5.97 -18.52
C TYR A 124 14.60 7.23 -17.71
N GLY A 125 15.09 7.12 -16.46
CA GLY A 125 15.44 8.26 -15.62
C GLY A 125 14.24 9.12 -15.18
N LEU A 126 13.05 8.52 -15.06
CA LEU A 126 11.80 9.18 -14.70
C LEU A 126 11.64 9.24 -13.18
N GLN A 127 12.31 10.21 -12.53
CA GLN A 127 12.41 10.28 -11.07
C GLN A 127 11.04 10.38 -10.37
N ASP A 128 10.13 11.22 -10.86
CA ASP A 128 8.80 11.40 -10.26
C ASP A 128 7.99 10.08 -10.27
N LEU A 129 8.07 9.32 -11.36
CA LEU A 129 7.40 8.02 -11.50
C LEU A 129 8.06 6.95 -10.62
N HIS A 130 9.39 6.97 -10.55
CA HIS A 130 10.15 6.09 -9.66
C HIS A 130 9.75 6.31 -8.20
N ASP A 131 9.67 7.56 -7.75
CA ASP A 131 9.27 7.92 -6.39
C ASP A 131 7.81 7.59 -6.10
N ALA A 132 6.90 7.85 -7.04
CA ALA A 132 5.49 7.45 -6.93
C ALA A 132 5.33 5.93 -6.77
N CYS A 133 6.11 5.13 -7.51
CA CYS A 133 6.10 3.67 -7.37
C CYS A 133 6.59 3.22 -5.99
N LEU A 134 7.67 3.83 -5.48
CA LEU A 134 8.20 3.52 -4.16
C LEU A 134 7.22 3.89 -3.05
N ASP A 135 6.57 5.04 -3.15
CA ASP A 135 5.57 5.50 -2.18
C ASP A 135 4.34 4.59 -2.19
N PHE A 136 3.86 4.21 -3.38
CA PHE A 136 2.76 3.26 -3.54
C PHE A 136 3.09 1.89 -2.93
N MET A 137 4.27 1.34 -3.23
CA MET A 137 4.71 0.05 -2.71
C MET A 137 4.90 0.08 -1.19
N ALA A 138 5.43 1.17 -0.63
CA ALA A 138 5.58 1.34 0.82
C ALA A 138 4.23 1.47 1.53
N ALA A 139 3.25 2.14 0.91
CA ALA A 139 1.89 2.23 1.43
C ALA A 139 1.17 0.86 1.43
N HIS A 140 1.42 0.02 0.43
CA HIS A 140 0.83 -1.31 0.26
C HIS A 140 1.78 -2.47 0.64
N TYR A 141 2.72 -2.22 1.54
CA TYR A 141 3.87 -3.10 1.82
C TYR A 141 3.54 -4.59 2.01
N HIS A 142 2.59 -4.95 2.88
CA HIS A 142 2.24 -6.37 3.08
C HIS A 142 1.58 -7.02 1.86
N GLN A 143 0.81 -6.26 1.06
CA GLN A 143 0.21 -6.76 -0.18
C GLN A 143 1.29 -7.00 -1.24
N VAL A 144 2.28 -6.09 -1.32
CA VAL A 144 3.45 -6.23 -2.18
C VAL A 144 4.25 -7.49 -1.82
N LEU A 145 4.49 -7.76 -0.53
CA LEU A 145 5.20 -8.97 -0.08
C LEU A 145 4.46 -10.28 -0.39
N ARG A 146 3.12 -10.26 -0.44
CA ARG A 146 2.31 -11.44 -0.75
C ARG A 146 2.31 -11.81 -2.23
N ARG A 147 2.72 -10.90 -3.11
CA ARG A 147 2.74 -11.17 -4.55
C ARG A 147 3.65 -12.38 -4.85
N PRO A 148 3.23 -13.28 -5.75
CA PRO A 148 4.07 -14.41 -6.17
C PRO A 148 5.43 -13.94 -6.70
N ASP A 149 5.44 -12.81 -7.41
CA ASP A 149 6.65 -12.19 -7.99
C ASP A 149 7.58 -11.59 -6.92
N ALA A 150 7.06 -11.33 -5.71
CA ALA A 150 7.82 -10.79 -4.59
C ALA A 150 8.27 -11.88 -3.59
N ARG A 151 7.92 -13.16 -3.82
CA ARG A 151 8.28 -14.25 -2.91
C ARG A 151 9.80 -14.38 -2.75
N PRO A 152 10.30 -14.83 -1.59
CA PRO A 152 11.74 -14.90 -1.29
C PRO A 152 12.58 -15.79 -2.22
N HIS A 153 11.96 -16.54 -3.14
CA HIS A 153 12.66 -17.30 -4.19
C HIS A 153 12.75 -16.56 -5.54
N LEU A 154 12.08 -15.42 -5.68
CA LEU A 154 12.17 -14.44 -6.79
C LEU A 154 12.61 -13.03 -6.32
N LEU A 155 13.26 -12.99 -5.14
CA LEU A 155 14.05 -11.90 -4.55
C LEU A 155 13.70 -10.48 -5.01
N LEU A 156 12.66 -9.90 -4.39
CA LEU A 156 12.63 -8.45 -4.19
C LEU A 156 13.99 -8.05 -3.60
N PRO A 157 14.83 -7.24 -4.28
CA PRO A 157 16.19 -6.96 -3.84
C PRO A 157 16.21 -6.43 -2.41
N LEU A 158 17.16 -6.88 -1.59
CA LEU A 158 17.26 -6.46 -0.17
C LEU A 158 17.32 -4.92 -0.03
N ALA A 159 18.00 -4.26 -0.98
CA ALA A 159 18.05 -2.80 -1.06
C ALA A 159 16.65 -2.19 -1.23
N LEU A 160 15.82 -2.73 -2.12
CA LEU A 160 14.46 -2.27 -2.32
C LEU A 160 13.59 -2.54 -1.09
N GLN A 161 13.70 -3.73 -0.48
CA GLN A 161 13.00 -4.02 0.78
C GLN A 161 13.33 -3.00 1.88
N GLN A 162 14.62 -2.68 2.02
CA GLN A 162 15.08 -1.70 3.00
C GLN A 162 14.54 -0.30 2.68
N GLN A 163 14.58 0.13 1.42
CA GLN A 163 14.01 1.41 0.98
C GLN A 163 12.51 1.50 1.27
N LEU A 164 11.74 0.43 1.00
CA LEU A 164 10.30 0.41 1.29
C LEU A 164 10.02 0.52 2.80
N LYS A 165 10.80 -0.20 3.63
CA LYS A 165 10.71 -0.10 5.09
C LYS A 165 11.02 1.31 5.57
N GLU A 166 12.13 1.89 5.12
CA GLU A 166 12.53 3.26 5.46
C GLU A 166 11.45 4.28 5.07
N ARG A 167 10.91 4.17 3.85
CA ARG A 167 9.84 5.05 3.38
C ARG A 167 8.57 4.91 4.20
N ARG A 168 8.19 3.69 4.59
CA ARG A 168 7.02 3.42 5.42
C ARG A 168 7.17 3.92 6.86
N MET A 169 8.40 4.00 7.36
CA MET A 169 8.72 4.56 8.67
C MET A 169 8.87 6.09 8.65
N ARG A 170 8.77 6.75 7.48
CA ARG A 170 8.77 8.23 7.42
C ARG A 170 7.53 8.79 8.09
N GLY A 171 7.72 9.91 8.79
CA GLY A 171 6.67 10.61 9.51
C GLY A 171 7.03 10.78 10.99
N THR A 172 6.05 11.22 11.76
CA THR A 172 6.22 11.48 13.20
C THR A 172 5.62 10.34 14.00
N ALA A 173 6.41 9.77 14.93
CA ALA A 173 5.91 8.81 15.89
C ALA A 173 4.75 9.43 16.66
N THR A 174 3.58 8.80 16.61
CA THR A 174 2.35 9.33 17.19
C THR A 174 1.80 8.33 18.20
N LEU A 175 1.48 8.80 19.40
CA LEU A 175 0.79 7.98 20.39
C LEU A 175 -0.68 7.82 19.99
N VAL A 176 -1.13 6.58 19.85
CA VAL A 176 -2.52 6.25 19.54
C VAL A 176 -3.08 5.41 20.67
N VAL A 177 -4.29 5.74 21.10
CA VAL A 177 -5.07 4.96 22.06
C VAL A 177 -6.32 4.44 21.39
N ILE A 178 -6.67 3.20 21.72
CA ILE A 178 -7.79 2.46 21.15
C ILE A 178 -8.66 1.98 22.28
N GLY A 179 -9.96 2.21 22.19
CA GLY A 179 -10.87 1.88 23.27
C GLY A 179 -12.29 2.35 22.98
N ASP A 180 -13.17 2.08 23.93
CA ASP A 180 -14.54 2.59 23.90
C ASP A 180 -14.60 3.91 24.68
N PHE A 181 -14.35 5.03 24.00
CA PHE A 181 -14.37 6.36 24.61
C PHE A 181 -15.79 6.93 24.58
N MET A 182 -16.72 6.28 25.30
CA MET A 182 -18.07 6.79 25.49
C MET A 182 -18.03 8.05 26.37
N SER A 183 -18.47 9.18 25.80
CA SER A 183 -18.96 10.41 26.44
C SER A 183 -18.78 10.51 27.97
N ALA A 184 -17.54 10.53 28.43
CA ALA A 184 -17.17 11.19 29.67
C ALA A 184 -16.47 12.45 29.20
N SER A 185 -17.08 13.60 29.48
CA SER A 185 -16.53 14.95 29.32
C SER A 185 -15.01 14.93 29.40
N SER A 186 -14.34 14.79 28.25
CA SER A 186 -12.91 14.58 28.22
C SER A 186 -12.28 15.96 28.25
N PRO A 187 -11.50 16.31 29.29
CA PRO A 187 -10.81 17.58 29.34
C PRO A 187 -9.85 17.63 28.15
N GLY A 188 -10.13 18.51 27.17
CA GLY A 188 -9.26 18.72 26.00
C GLY A 188 -9.95 18.67 24.63
N LEU A 189 -11.17 18.15 24.50
CA LEU A 189 -11.95 18.28 23.26
C LEU A 189 -12.60 19.68 23.17
N PRO A 190 -12.62 20.34 22.00
CA PRO A 190 -13.29 21.63 21.86
C PRO A 190 -14.78 21.51 22.23
N PRO A 191 -15.32 22.41 23.07
CA PRO A 191 -16.75 22.41 23.35
C PRO A 191 -17.52 22.69 22.05
N GLY A 192 -18.36 21.74 21.63
CA GLY A 192 -19.21 21.87 20.43
C GLY A 192 -18.86 20.96 19.26
N CYS A 193 -17.78 20.17 19.31
CA CYS A 193 -17.41 19.22 18.25
C CYS A 193 -18.14 17.87 18.32
N HIS A 194 -19.37 17.84 18.85
CA HIS A 194 -20.24 16.67 18.72
C HIS A 194 -21.34 16.98 17.71
N PRO A 195 -21.21 16.54 16.45
CA PRO A 195 -22.38 16.36 15.60
C PRO A 195 -23.29 15.37 16.32
N GLN A 196 -24.51 15.77 16.67
CA GLN A 196 -25.52 14.84 17.16
C GLN A 196 -25.68 13.72 16.13
N GLY A 197 -25.29 12.48 16.47
CA GLY A 197 -25.47 11.32 15.61
C GLY A 197 -24.19 10.63 15.09
N GLU A 198 -22.99 11.11 15.40
CA GLU A 198 -21.75 10.37 15.05
C GLU A 198 -21.42 9.25 16.06
N PRO A 199 -20.92 8.10 15.58
CA PRO A 199 -20.53 6.98 16.46
C PRO A 199 -19.39 7.39 17.41
N PRO A 200 -19.30 6.80 18.62
CA PRO A 200 -18.23 7.11 19.56
C PRO A 200 -16.86 6.87 18.93
N TRP A 201 -15.93 7.82 19.12
CA TRP A 201 -14.57 7.66 18.62
C TRP A 201 -13.91 6.50 19.33
N ALA A 202 -13.37 5.56 18.56
CA ALA A 202 -12.76 4.35 19.09
C ALA A 202 -11.22 4.40 19.03
N MET A 203 -10.68 5.39 18.30
CA MET A 203 -9.25 5.63 18.13
C MET A 203 -8.95 7.12 18.29
N LEU A 204 -8.05 7.45 19.21
CA LEU A 204 -7.58 8.81 19.43
C LEU A 204 -6.07 8.88 19.25
N ARG A 205 -5.58 9.95 18.65
CA ARG A 205 -4.15 10.27 18.57
C ARG A 205 -3.82 11.42 19.52
N TYR A 206 -2.65 11.37 20.14
CA TYR A 206 -2.15 12.45 20.96
C TYR A 206 -1.47 13.50 20.08
N ASP A 207 -1.92 14.74 20.20
CA ASP A 207 -1.30 15.90 19.58
C ASP A 207 -0.40 16.58 20.60
N GLU A 208 0.92 16.54 20.38
CA GLU A 208 1.90 17.09 21.30
C GLU A 208 1.87 18.63 21.34
N GLU A 209 1.60 19.29 20.21
CA GLU A 209 1.57 20.76 20.14
C GLU A 209 0.36 21.31 20.88
N ALA A 210 -0.81 20.71 20.68
CA ALA A 210 -2.05 21.09 21.32
C ALA A 210 -2.26 20.42 22.69
N GLN A 211 -1.36 19.50 23.09
CA GLN A 211 -1.41 18.74 24.35
C GLN A 211 -2.79 18.09 24.60
N ARG A 212 -3.41 17.55 23.54
CA ARG A 212 -4.77 17.00 23.60
C ARG A 212 -4.95 15.79 22.70
N TRP A 213 -5.96 15.00 23.03
CA TRP A 213 -6.39 13.88 22.20
C TRP A 213 -7.27 14.37 21.05
N LEU A 214 -6.95 13.95 19.84
CA LEU A 214 -7.71 14.22 18.63
C LEU A 214 -8.24 12.91 18.05
N PRO A 215 -9.46 12.88 17.49
CA PRO A 215 -9.96 11.70 16.82
C PRO A 215 -9.09 11.34 15.61
N LEU A 216 -8.90 10.04 15.40
CA LEU A 216 -8.33 9.52 14.17
C LEU A 216 -9.44 9.42 13.11
N ALA A 217 -9.12 9.72 11.84
CA ALA A 217 -10.13 9.82 10.79
C ALA A 217 -10.85 8.49 10.49
N ASN A 218 -10.18 7.35 10.61
CA ASN A 218 -10.81 6.03 10.47
C ASN A 218 -10.93 5.35 11.84
N ASN A 219 -12.16 5.06 12.27
CA ASN A 219 -12.48 4.40 13.53
C ASN A 219 -12.28 2.88 13.44
N LEU A 220 -12.36 2.19 14.58
CA LEU A 220 -12.34 0.73 14.62
C LEU A 220 -13.44 0.12 13.75
N PRO A 221 -13.18 -1.00 13.05
CA PRO A 221 -14.20 -1.78 12.36
C PRO A 221 -15.35 -2.13 13.31
N PRO A 222 -16.62 -2.14 12.84
CA PRO A 222 -17.78 -2.45 13.68
C PRO A 222 -17.66 -3.77 14.45
N ASP A 223 -17.00 -4.78 13.86
CA ASP A 223 -16.77 -6.08 14.48
C ASP A 223 -15.79 -6.08 15.66
N LEU A 224 -14.97 -5.03 15.77
CA LEU A 224 -14.03 -4.81 16.87
C LEU A 224 -14.57 -3.84 17.93
N VAL A 225 -15.66 -3.14 17.64
CA VAL A 225 -16.34 -2.31 18.63
C VAL A 225 -16.77 -3.19 19.80
N SER A 226 -16.47 -2.76 21.02
CA SER A 226 -16.75 -3.50 22.27
C SER A 226 -16.03 -4.85 22.44
N VAL A 227 -15.02 -5.17 21.63
CA VAL A 227 -14.16 -6.33 21.89
C VAL A 227 -13.15 -6.00 22.99
N ARG A 228 -13.01 -6.91 23.96
CA ARG A 228 -12.07 -6.78 25.09
C ARG A 228 -11.06 -7.93 25.07
N GLY A 229 -9.94 -7.75 25.78
CA GLY A 229 -8.91 -8.79 25.92
C GLY A 229 -8.28 -9.23 24.59
N TYR A 230 -8.35 -8.39 23.56
CA TYR A 230 -7.65 -8.61 22.29
C TYR A 230 -6.13 -8.43 22.47
N GLY A 231 -5.36 -9.06 21.61
CA GLY A 231 -3.93 -8.76 21.46
C GLY A 231 -3.73 -7.60 20.49
N SER A 232 -2.83 -6.67 20.83
CA SER A 232 -2.40 -5.61 19.94
C SER A 232 -0.88 -5.60 19.77
N ALA A 233 -0.41 -5.30 18.56
CA ALA A 233 1.02 -5.20 18.26
C ALA A 233 1.26 -4.29 17.06
N MET A 234 2.43 -3.67 16.99
CA MET A 234 2.92 -2.94 15.82
C MET A 234 3.90 -3.82 15.05
N LEU A 235 3.71 -3.96 13.74
CA LEU A 235 4.66 -4.64 12.85
C LEU A 235 4.71 -3.90 11.52
N ASP A 236 5.91 -3.52 11.07
CA ASP A 236 6.14 -2.74 9.86
C ASP A 236 5.26 -1.47 9.80
N ASN A 237 5.08 -0.75 10.91
CA ASN A 237 4.16 0.40 11.00
C ASN A 237 2.69 0.09 10.62
N TYR A 238 2.27 -1.16 10.73
CA TYR A 238 0.86 -1.54 10.79
C TYR A 238 0.48 -1.84 12.24
N LEU A 239 -0.72 -1.43 12.63
CA LEU A 239 -1.30 -1.75 13.92
C LEU A 239 -2.18 -2.99 13.76
N PHE A 240 -1.89 -4.05 14.51
CA PHE A 240 -2.68 -5.27 14.50
C PHE A 240 -3.56 -5.35 15.74
N ILE A 241 -4.81 -5.77 15.54
CA ILE A 241 -5.74 -6.16 16.60
C ILE A 241 -6.24 -7.56 16.29
N VAL A 242 -6.03 -8.48 17.25
CA VAL A 242 -6.28 -9.91 17.04
C VAL A 242 -7.03 -10.50 18.23
N GLY A 243 -8.02 -11.34 17.93
CA GLY A 243 -8.75 -12.10 18.93
C GLY A 243 -9.51 -11.21 19.93
N GLY A 244 -9.63 -11.70 21.16
CA GLY A 244 -10.42 -11.09 22.23
C GLY A 244 -11.77 -11.77 22.41
N TYR A 245 -12.65 -11.12 23.14
CA TYR A 245 -14.01 -11.59 23.39
C TYR A 245 -15.01 -10.44 23.27
N ARG A 246 -16.19 -10.76 22.74
CA ARG A 246 -17.32 -9.83 22.63
C ARG A 246 -18.01 -9.67 24.00
N ILE A 247 -18.88 -8.66 24.14
CA ILE A 247 -19.72 -8.46 25.34
C ILE A 247 -20.52 -9.73 25.70
N THR A 248 -20.88 -10.54 24.71
CA THR A 248 -21.55 -11.85 24.88
C THR A 248 -20.65 -12.94 25.49
N SER A 249 -19.43 -12.61 25.92
CA SER A 249 -18.40 -13.55 26.39
C SER A 249 -17.97 -14.58 25.34
N GLN A 250 -18.24 -14.31 24.05
CA GLN A 250 -17.80 -15.15 22.95
C GLN A 250 -16.38 -14.76 22.53
N GLU A 251 -15.45 -15.71 22.65
CA GLU A 251 -14.08 -15.54 22.12
C GLU A 251 -14.09 -15.52 20.58
N ILE A 252 -13.18 -14.75 20.00
CA ILE A 252 -13.00 -14.61 18.56
C ILE A 252 -11.55 -14.91 18.16
N SER A 253 -11.36 -15.23 16.89
CA SER A 253 -10.05 -15.48 16.27
C SER A 253 -9.74 -14.48 15.14
N ALA A 254 -10.64 -13.53 14.88
CA ALA A 254 -10.48 -12.55 13.82
C ALA A 254 -9.23 -11.69 14.05
N ALA A 255 -8.55 -11.35 12.96
CA ALA A 255 -7.39 -10.48 12.94
C ALA A 255 -7.67 -9.32 11.99
N HIS A 256 -7.37 -8.11 12.43
CA HIS A 256 -7.44 -6.91 11.60
C HIS A 256 -6.13 -6.16 11.70
N CYS A 257 -5.73 -5.52 10.61
CA CYS A 257 -4.62 -4.57 10.61
C CYS A 257 -5.10 -3.19 10.14
N TYR A 258 -4.61 -2.15 10.80
CA TYR A 258 -4.76 -0.77 10.40
C TYR A 258 -3.49 -0.30 9.70
N ASN A 259 -3.67 0.28 8.52
CA ASN A 259 -2.63 0.89 7.72
C ASN A 259 -2.68 2.42 7.87
N PRO A 260 -1.76 3.05 8.63
CA PRO A 260 -1.77 4.49 8.82
C PRO A 260 -1.46 5.29 7.55
N CYS A 261 -0.76 4.70 6.56
CA CYS A 261 -0.45 5.38 5.29
C CYS A 261 -1.69 5.60 4.42
N LEU A 262 -2.62 4.64 4.44
CA LEU A 262 -3.87 4.70 3.68
C LEU A 262 -5.05 5.12 4.54
N ASN A 263 -4.88 5.17 5.86
CA ASN A 263 -5.95 5.35 6.83
C ASN A 263 -7.06 4.30 6.66
N GLU A 264 -6.69 3.04 6.52
CA GLU A 264 -7.60 1.93 6.20
C GLU A 264 -7.41 0.73 7.12
N TRP A 265 -8.52 0.05 7.42
CA TRP A 265 -8.52 -1.24 8.09
C TRP A 265 -8.68 -2.37 7.07
N THR A 266 -7.97 -3.46 7.28
CA THR A 266 -8.10 -4.67 6.47
C THR A 266 -8.26 -5.88 7.37
N GLN A 267 -9.20 -6.76 7.04
CA GLN A 267 -9.35 -8.05 7.70
C GLN A 267 -8.29 -9.02 7.14
N LEU A 268 -7.66 -9.77 8.05
CA LEU A 268 -6.60 -10.73 7.74
C LEU A 268 -7.07 -12.16 8.03
N ALA A 269 -6.24 -13.15 7.71
CA ALA A 269 -6.49 -14.52 8.11
C ALA A 269 -6.70 -14.63 9.62
N SER A 270 -7.74 -15.37 10.00
CA SER A 270 -8.08 -15.61 11.40
C SER A 270 -7.12 -16.61 12.02
N MET A 271 -6.89 -16.49 13.33
CA MET A 271 -6.15 -17.51 14.08
C MET A 271 -6.87 -18.87 14.00
N ASN A 272 -6.10 -19.95 14.13
CA ASN A 272 -6.62 -21.31 14.15
C ASN A 272 -7.41 -21.58 15.43
N GLN A 273 -7.01 -20.95 16.55
CA GLN A 273 -7.72 -21.02 17.81
C GLN A 273 -8.19 -19.63 18.25
N LYS A 274 -9.43 -19.56 18.76
CA LYS A 274 -9.99 -18.36 19.42
C LYS A 274 -9.26 -18.13 20.74
N ARG A 275 -8.92 -16.87 21.03
CA ARG A 275 -8.12 -16.51 22.20
C ARG A 275 -8.57 -15.17 22.76
N SER A 276 -8.62 -15.09 24.08
CA SER A 276 -8.74 -13.83 24.82
C SER A 276 -7.66 -13.71 25.90
N ASN A 277 -7.38 -12.48 26.34
CA ASN A 277 -6.45 -12.15 27.42
C ASN A 277 -5.02 -12.71 27.21
N PHE A 278 -4.62 -12.81 25.95
CA PHE A 278 -3.32 -13.32 25.52
C PHE A 278 -2.32 -12.17 25.30
N LYS A 279 -1.09 -12.48 24.89
CA LYS A 279 -0.10 -11.46 24.49
C LYS A 279 0.23 -11.61 23.01
N LEU A 280 0.19 -10.50 22.29
CA LEU A 280 0.57 -10.41 20.88
C LEU A 280 1.87 -9.63 20.79
N LEU A 281 2.89 -10.21 20.15
CA LEU A 281 4.21 -9.57 20.02
C LEU A 281 4.71 -9.67 18.59
N ALA A 282 5.30 -8.58 18.09
CA ALA A 282 6.00 -8.57 16.81
C ALA A 282 7.48 -8.91 17.03
N VAL A 283 7.96 -9.97 16.40
CA VAL A 283 9.37 -10.42 16.50
C VAL A 283 9.84 -10.87 15.12
N ASN A 284 10.98 -10.34 14.67
CA ASN A 284 11.64 -10.74 13.42
C ASN A 284 10.68 -10.78 12.21
N GLY A 285 9.84 -9.77 12.04
CA GLY A 285 8.92 -9.67 10.90
C GLY A 285 7.63 -10.49 11.01
N LYS A 286 7.37 -11.13 12.16
CA LYS A 286 6.20 -11.99 12.39
C LYS A 286 5.47 -11.60 13.67
N LEU A 287 4.20 -12.00 13.79
CA LEU A 287 3.44 -11.82 15.03
C LEU A 287 3.31 -13.14 15.77
N TYR A 288 3.41 -13.10 17.09
CA TYR A 288 3.26 -14.25 17.97
C TYR A 288 2.11 -14.01 18.93
N ALA A 289 1.04 -14.81 18.81
CA ALA A 289 -0.07 -14.86 19.73
C ALA A 289 0.22 -15.94 20.79
N ILE A 290 0.55 -15.49 22.01
CA ILE A 290 1.08 -16.35 23.07
C ILE A 290 -0.02 -16.57 24.11
N GLY A 291 -0.38 -17.83 24.34
CA GLY A 291 -1.31 -18.23 25.40
C GLY A 291 -2.72 -17.67 25.22
N GLY A 292 -3.30 -17.26 26.34
CA GLY A 292 -4.69 -16.82 26.47
C GLY A 292 -5.39 -17.54 27.63
N GLN A 293 -6.69 -17.34 27.77
CA GLN A 293 -7.46 -17.96 28.84
C GLN A 293 -7.38 -19.50 28.79
N SER A 294 -6.62 -20.09 29.72
CA SER A 294 -6.35 -21.54 29.81
C SER A 294 -5.58 -22.16 28.63
N LEU A 295 -4.87 -21.35 27.83
CA LEU A 295 -4.08 -21.82 26.69
C LEU A 295 -2.58 -21.70 26.95
N SER A 296 -1.84 -22.75 26.60
CA SER A 296 -0.38 -22.74 26.59
C SER A 296 0.21 -22.63 25.19
N ASN A 297 -0.57 -22.93 24.15
CA ASN A 297 -0.06 -22.91 22.79
C ASN A 297 0.23 -21.49 22.29
N VAL A 298 1.06 -21.44 21.26
CA VAL A 298 1.50 -20.19 20.62
C VAL A 298 1.23 -20.32 19.13
N GLU A 299 0.70 -19.26 18.54
CA GLU A 299 0.51 -19.16 17.10
C GLU A 299 1.40 -18.05 16.53
N CYS A 300 1.93 -18.27 15.33
CA CYS A 300 2.77 -17.33 14.60
C CYS A 300 2.08 -16.93 13.29
N TYR A 301 1.87 -15.64 13.08
CA TYR A 301 1.39 -15.06 11.83
C TYR A 301 2.56 -14.71 10.92
N ASN A 302 2.48 -15.10 9.64
CA ASN A 302 3.39 -14.61 8.60
C ASN A 302 2.64 -13.62 7.67
N PRO A 303 2.98 -12.32 7.68
CA PRO A 303 2.38 -11.33 6.77
C PRO A 303 2.58 -11.63 5.28
N GLU A 304 3.67 -12.31 4.90
CA GLU A 304 4.01 -12.65 3.51
C GLU A 304 3.04 -13.65 2.89
N ASN A 305 2.42 -14.49 3.72
CA ASN A 305 1.54 -15.57 3.26
C ASN A 305 0.11 -15.43 3.82
N ASP A 306 -0.14 -14.40 4.62
CA ASP A 306 -1.40 -14.14 5.33
C ASP A 306 -1.98 -15.40 6.00
N TRP A 307 -1.22 -15.99 6.92
CA TRP A 307 -1.64 -17.23 7.59
C TRP A 307 -0.99 -17.40 8.96
N TRP A 308 -1.68 -18.16 9.82
CA TRP A 308 -1.27 -18.50 11.18
C TRP A 308 -0.85 -19.96 11.28
N ASN A 309 0.24 -20.22 12.01
CA ASN A 309 0.70 -21.58 12.32
C ASN A 309 0.91 -21.76 13.81
N PHE A 310 0.62 -22.96 14.33
CA PHE A 310 1.05 -23.34 15.66
C PHE A 310 2.58 -23.49 15.71
N VAL A 311 3.18 -22.93 16.75
CA VAL A 311 4.61 -23.11 17.07
C VAL A 311 4.75 -23.77 18.44
N ALA A 312 5.98 -23.89 18.93
CA ALA A 312 6.26 -24.47 20.24
C ALA A 312 5.41 -23.80 21.33
N SER A 313 4.70 -24.63 22.11
CA SER A 313 3.83 -24.16 23.19
C SER A 313 4.64 -23.79 24.43
N MET A 314 4.06 -22.95 25.28
CA MET A 314 4.55 -22.75 26.64
C MET A 314 4.44 -24.06 27.44
N PRO A 315 5.32 -24.30 28.43
CA PRO A 315 5.25 -25.50 29.26
C PRO A 315 3.94 -25.64 30.05
N ASN A 316 3.36 -24.52 30.47
CA ASN A 316 2.11 -24.47 31.22
C ASN A 316 1.22 -23.32 30.72
N PRO A 317 -0.12 -23.45 30.80
CA PRO A 317 -1.02 -22.33 30.55
C PRO A 317 -0.90 -21.30 31.68
N LEU A 318 -0.67 -20.04 31.31
CA LEU A 318 -0.51 -18.92 32.24
C LEU A 318 -1.69 -17.95 32.11
N VAL A 319 -2.14 -17.42 33.23
CA VAL A 319 -3.12 -16.33 33.33
C VAL A 319 -2.40 -15.10 33.89
N GLU A 320 -2.81 -13.89 33.44
CA GLU A 320 -2.26 -12.59 33.91
C GLU A 320 -0.73 -12.45 33.79
N PHE A 321 -0.13 -13.13 32.82
CA PHE A 321 1.29 -12.98 32.52
C PHE A 321 1.57 -11.76 31.65
N SER A 322 2.82 -11.31 31.69
CA SER A 322 3.38 -10.31 30.79
C SER A 322 4.33 -10.96 29.79
N ALA A 323 4.43 -10.37 28.60
CA ALA A 323 5.42 -10.80 27.62
C ALA A 323 6.00 -9.59 26.89
N CYS A 324 7.29 -9.66 26.55
CA CYS A 324 7.97 -8.63 25.76
C CYS A 324 8.95 -9.23 24.76
N GLU A 325 9.23 -8.47 23.70
CA GLU A 325 10.31 -8.74 22.76
C GLU A 325 11.57 -8.02 23.22
N CYS A 326 12.73 -8.69 23.14
CA CYS A 326 14.02 -8.04 23.29
C CYS A 326 15.10 -8.82 22.50
N LYS A 327 15.76 -8.13 21.56
CA LYS A 327 16.84 -8.67 20.71
C LYS A 327 16.44 -9.94 19.94
N GLY A 328 15.26 -9.92 19.33
CA GLY A 328 14.72 -11.02 18.54
C GLY A 328 14.22 -12.21 19.37
N LYS A 329 14.06 -12.05 20.69
CA LYS A 329 13.59 -13.09 21.61
C LYS A 329 12.35 -12.64 22.37
N ILE A 330 11.49 -13.60 22.69
CA ILE A 330 10.28 -13.40 23.47
C ILE A 330 10.54 -13.83 24.91
N TYR A 331 10.27 -12.94 25.86
CA TYR A 331 10.34 -13.23 27.28
C TYR A 331 8.92 -13.23 27.84
N VAL A 332 8.53 -14.34 28.47
CA VAL A 332 7.24 -14.49 29.17
C VAL A 332 7.52 -14.51 30.66
N ILE A 333 6.90 -13.60 31.41
CA ILE A 333 7.24 -13.33 32.81
C ILE A 333 5.96 -13.24 33.65
N GLY A 334 6.00 -13.84 34.83
CA GLY A 334 4.92 -13.79 35.81
C GLY A 334 3.72 -14.65 35.41
N GLY A 335 2.54 -14.22 35.86
CA GLY A 335 1.30 -14.99 35.75
C GLY A 335 1.26 -16.21 36.67
N TYR A 336 0.12 -16.90 36.65
CA TYR A 336 -0.10 -18.10 37.46
C TYR A 336 -0.80 -19.19 36.67
N THR A 337 -0.60 -20.44 37.09
CA THR A 337 -1.32 -21.59 36.53
C THR A 337 -2.61 -21.83 37.33
N THR A 338 -3.70 -22.19 36.66
CA THR A 338 -4.97 -22.50 37.33
C THR A 338 -4.91 -23.76 38.20
N ARG A 339 -3.85 -24.57 38.07
CA ARG A 339 -3.58 -25.74 38.93
C ARG A 339 -3.22 -25.37 40.39
N GLY A 340 -2.90 -24.11 40.67
CA GLY A 340 -2.54 -23.64 42.02
C GLY A 340 -3.71 -23.23 42.93
N ARG A 341 -4.98 -23.29 42.48
CA ARG A 341 -6.14 -22.91 43.32
C ARG A 341 -6.66 -24.01 44.26
N LYS A 342 -5.99 -25.17 44.30
CA LYS A 342 -6.22 -26.18 45.34
C LYS A 342 -4.99 -26.13 46.26
N PHE A 343 -5.21 -25.97 47.55
CA PHE A 343 -4.22 -25.80 48.63
C PHE A 343 -3.79 -24.35 48.92
N ALA A 344 -4.71 -23.60 49.53
CA ALA A 344 -4.39 -22.63 50.58
C ALA A 344 -5.45 -22.75 51.67
#